data_AF-A0A3C1A2D1-F1
#
_entry.id   AF-A0A3C1A2D1-F1
#
_cell.length_a   1.000
_cell.length_b   1.000
_cell.length_c   1.000
_cell.angle_alpha   90.00
_cell.angle_beta   90.00
_cell.angle_gamma   90.00
#
_symmetry.space_group_name_H-M   'P 1'
#
loop_
_entity.id
_entity.type
_entity.pdbx_description
1 polymer ?
#
loop_
_entity_poly.entity_id
_entity_poly.type
_entity_poly.pdbx_seq_one_letter_code
_entity_poly.pdbx_strand_id
1 'polypeptide(L)'
;MIESGRKKALYLGDLAPWAVNIERLAWVPAADVEPLVNIETKRQIREWALEEVLLIFEHDPHIKAGYLRRVGNEFRVEKVEV
;
A
#
# COMPACT_ATOMS: atom_id res chain seq x y z
N MET A 1 -5.94 -7.55 7.53
CA MET A 1 -6.65 -6.31 7.88
C MET A 1 -6.87 -6.29 9.39
N ILE A 2 -6.74 -5.12 10.00
CA ILE A 2 -6.95 -4.86 11.43
C ILE A 2 -8.07 -3.83 11.52
N GLU A 3 -9.04 -4.07 12.39
CA GLU A 3 -10.16 -3.15 12.61
C GLU A 3 -10.29 -2.83 14.10
N SER A 4 -10.51 -1.55 14.42
CA SER A 4 -10.76 -1.09 15.79
C SER A 4 -11.72 0.09 15.76
N GLY A 5 -12.91 -0.09 16.33
CA GLY A 5 -13.99 0.89 16.22
C GLY A 5 -14.35 1.14 14.75
N ARG A 6 -14.22 2.40 14.30
CA ARG A 6 -14.45 2.79 12.90
C ARG A 6 -13.17 2.87 12.06
N LYS A 7 -12.02 2.51 12.62
CA LYS A 7 -10.72 2.60 11.95
C LYS A 7 -10.32 1.26 11.37
N LYS A 8 -9.73 1.30 10.18
CA LYS A 8 -9.18 0.14 9.48
C LYS A 8 -7.70 0.35 9.19
N ALA A 9 -6.93 -0.73 9.28
CA ALA A 9 -5.55 -0.77 8.84
C ALA A 9 -5.27 -2.05 8.05
N LEU A 10 -4.36 -1.98 7.10
CA LEU A 10 -3.88 -3.11 6.33
C LEU A 10 -2.36 -3.19 6.44
N TYR A 11 -1.88 -4.24 7.10
CA TYR A 11 -0.49 -4.66 7.01
C TYR A 11 -0.26 -5.34 5.66
N LEU A 12 0.58 -4.74 4.82
CA LEU A 12 0.76 -5.18 3.44
C LEU A 12 1.75 -6.33 3.30
N GLY A 13 2.69 -6.47 4.24
CA GLY A 13 3.78 -7.45 4.14
C GLY A 13 4.46 -7.42 2.76
N ASP A 14 4.76 -8.60 2.23
CA ASP A 14 5.45 -8.77 0.94
C ASP A 14 4.61 -8.41 -0.30
N LEU A 15 3.30 -8.17 -0.16
CA LEU A 15 2.48 -7.70 -1.28
C LEU A 15 3.01 -6.36 -1.81
N ALA A 16 3.30 -5.45 -0.89
CA ALA A 16 3.81 -4.11 -1.15
C ALA A 16 4.73 -3.70 0.01
N PRO A 17 5.98 -4.22 0.02
CA PRO A 17 6.89 -4.04 1.15
C PRO A 17 7.37 -2.60 1.33
N TRP A 18 7.34 -1.80 0.25
CA TRP A 18 7.63 -0.37 0.23
C TRP A 18 6.43 0.44 -0.27
N ALA A 19 6.31 1.69 0.19
CA ALA A 19 5.24 2.59 -0.22
C ALA A 19 5.18 2.75 -1.74
N VAL A 20 6.35 2.81 -2.41
CA VAL A 20 6.41 2.92 -3.87
C VAL A 20 5.74 1.76 -4.60
N ASN A 21 5.64 0.56 -3.99
CA ASN A 21 5.01 -0.59 -4.63
C ASN A 21 3.50 -0.43 -4.80
N ILE A 22 2.83 0.33 -3.93
CA ILE A 22 1.39 0.65 -4.05
C ILE A 22 1.15 1.96 -4.84
N GLU A 23 2.08 2.90 -4.80
CA GLU A 23 2.06 4.11 -5.64
C GLU A 23 2.24 3.77 -7.13
N ARG A 24 3.18 2.86 -7.43
CA ARG A 24 3.58 2.45 -8.78
C ARG A 24 3.39 0.94 -8.93
N LEU A 25 2.22 0.53 -9.39
CA LEU A 25 1.86 -0.89 -9.42
C LEU A 25 2.86 -1.78 -10.17
N ALA A 26 3.41 -1.28 -11.29
CA ALA A 26 4.40 -1.99 -12.10
C ALA A 26 5.76 -2.21 -11.38
N TRP A 27 5.99 -1.54 -10.26
CA TRP A 27 7.19 -1.74 -9.44
C TRP A 27 6.89 -2.87 -8.45
N VAL A 28 7.19 -4.09 -8.90
CA VAL A 28 7.05 -5.32 -8.12
C VAL A 28 8.37 -5.72 -7.47
N PRO A 29 8.36 -6.37 -6.30
CA PRO A 29 9.56 -6.96 -5.72
C PRO A 29 10.20 -7.97 -6.70
N ALA A 30 11.53 -8.03 -6.73
CA ALA A 30 12.25 -8.98 -7.60
C ALA A 30 12.02 -10.45 -7.21
N ALA A 31 11.67 -10.71 -5.95
CA ALA A 31 11.34 -12.03 -5.43
C ALA A 31 9.88 -12.44 -5.68
N ASP A 32 9.05 -11.57 -6.29
CA ASP A 32 7.66 -11.89 -6.58
C ASP A 32 7.56 -13.00 -7.63
N VAL A 33 6.78 -14.03 -7.32
CA VAL A 33 6.65 -15.23 -8.15
C VAL A 33 5.63 -15.08 -9.27
N GLU A 34 4.68 -14.15 -9.14
CA GLU A 34 3.60 -13.90 -10.10
C GLU A 34 3.37 -12.39 -10.32
N PRO A 35 4.30 -11.68 -10.99
CA PRO A 35 4.30 -10.22 -11.06
C PRO A 35 3.00 -9.59 -11.58
N LEU A 36 2.36 -10.22 -12.57
CA LEU A 36 1.11 -9.72 -13.15
C LEU A 36 -0.06 -9.87 -12.18
N VAL A 37 -0.07 -10.94 -11.37
CA VAL A 37 -1.06 -11.15 -10.31
C VAL A 37 -0.84 -10.15 -9.19
N ASN A 38 0.41 -9.89 -8.80
CA ASN A 38 0.75 -8.85 -7.81
C ASN A 38 0.28 -7.47 -8.26
N ILE A 39 0.55 -7.08 -9.51
CA ILE A 39 0.11 -5.79 -10.08
C ILE A 39 -1.41 -5.63 -9.97
N GLU A 40 -2.18 -6.65 -10.34
CA GLU A 40 -3.64 -6.57 -10.33
C GLU A 40 -4.21 -6.62 -8.91
N THR A 41 -3.64 -7.44 -8.03
CA THR A 41 -4.01 -7.50 -6.62
C THR A 41 -3.79 -6.14 -5.93
N LYS A 42 -2.63 -5.52 -6.16
CA LYS A 42 -2.35 -4.16 -5.66
C LYS A 42 -3.27 -3.11 -6.27
N ARG A 43 -3.70 -3.26 -7.53
CA ARG A 43 -4.69 -2.36 -8.14
C ARG A 43 -6.00 -2.39 -7.35
N GLN A 44 -6.54 -3.59 -7.11
CA GLN A 44 -7.78 -3.77 -6.36
C GLN A 44 -7.67 -3.23 -4.94
N ILE A 45 -6.57 -3.55 -4.25
CA ILE A 45 -6.31 -3.07 -2.88
C ILE A 45 -6.16 -1.55 -2.85
N ARG A 46 -5.47 -0.96 -3.83
CA ARG A 46 -5.32 0.50 -3.93
C ARG A 46 -6.67 1.19 -4.03
N GLU A 47 -7.52 0.76 -4.96
CA GLU A 47 -8.84 1.40 -5.14
C GLU A 47 -9.69 1.24 -3.87
N TRP A 48 -9.65 0.08 -3.21
CA TRP A 48 -10.33 -0.15 -1.93
C TRP A 48 -9.78 0.68 -0.77
N ALA A 49 -8.45 0.85 -0.69
CA ALA A 49 -7.77 1.51 0.43
C ALA A 49 -7.82 3.05 0.38
N LEU A 50 -8.21 3.64 -0.75
CA LEU A 50 -8.39 5.10 -0.88
C LEU A 50 -9.38 5.67 0.15
N GLU A 51 -10.32 4.84 0.63
CA GLU A 51 -11.39 5.21 1.56
C GLU A 51 -11.00 5.09 3.04
N GLU A 52 -9.85 5.66 3.43
CA GLU A 52 -9.40 5.79 4.83
C GLU A 52 -8.80 4.54 5.50
N VAL A 53 -8.18 3.64 4.74
CA VAL A 53 -7.42 2.52 5.32
C VAL A 53 -5.98 2.95 5.59
N LEU A 54 -5.50 2.78 6.83
CA LEU A 54 -4.09 2.97 7.17
C LEU A 54 -3.27 1.82 6.58
N LEU A 55 -2.35 2.11 5.67
CA LEU A 55 -1.44 1.12 5.11
C LEU A 55 -0.17 1.04 5.98
N ILE A 56 0.29 -0.17 6.27
CA ILE A 56 1.50 -0.44 7.05
C ILE A 56 2.46 -1.27 6.21
N PHE A 57 3.71 -0.81 6.10
CA PHE A 57 4.73 -1.33 5.21
C PHE A 57 5.82 -2.06 6.01
N GLU A 58 6.19 -3.26 5.57
CA GLU A 58 7.12 -4.12 6.32
C GLU A 58 8.59 -3.68 6.20
N HIS A 59 8.98 -3.19 5.02
CA HIS A 59 10.39 -2.95 4.71
C HIS A 59 10.71 -1.50 4.36
N ASP A 60 9.74 -0.59 4.40
CA ASP A 60 9.97 0.81 4.04
C ASP A 60 10.73 1.55 5.16
N PRO A 61 11.99 1.97 4.93
CA PRO A 61 12.79 2.59 5.97
C PRO A 61 12.32 4.02 6.30
N HIS A 62 11.49 4.63 5.45
CA HIS A 62 11.08 6.03 5.57
C HIS A 62 9.60 6.18 5.90
N ILE A 63 8.74 5.33 5.34
CA ILE A 63 7.28 5.36 5.48
C ILE A 63 6.78 4.04 6.08
N LYS A 64 6.85 3.93 7.41
CA LYS A 64 6.35 2.74 8.13
C LYS A 64 4.83 2.56 8.00
N ALA A 65 4.09 3.67 7.96
CA ALA A 65 2.66 3.66 7.71
C ALA A 65 2.20 4.98 7.08
N GLY A 66 1.05 4.94 6.39
CA GLY A 66 0.45 6.13 5.80
C GLY A 66 -0.90 5.88 5.13
N TYR A 67 -1.55 6.96 4.72
CA TYR A 67 -2.81 6.92 3.98
C TYR A 67 -2.55 7.10 2.49
N LEU A 68 -3.19 6.29 1.66
CA LEU A 68 -3.07 6.42 0.22
C LEU A 68 -3.93 7.58 -0.28
N ARG A 69 -3.31 8.49 -1.03
CA ARG A 69 -3.96 9.66 -1.63
C ARG A 69 -3.80 9.64 -3.13
N ARG A 70 -4.81 10.13 -3.83
CA ARG A 70 -4.74 10.43 -5.26
C ARG A 70 -4.32 11.88 -5.45
N VAL A 71 -3.21 12.10 -6.15
CA VAL A 71 -2.65 13.43 -6.44
C VAL A 71 -2.65 13.60 -7.96
N GLY A 72 -3.74 14.18 -8.50
CA GLY A 72 -3.99 14.21 -9.93
C GLY A 72 -4.18 12.79 -10.51
N ASN A 73 -3.24 12.40 -11.38
CA ASN A 73 -3.22 11.07 -11.98
C ASN A 73 -2.30 10.08 -11.25
N GLU A 74 -1.57 10.54 -10.24
CA GLU A 74 -0.66 9.71 -9.45
C GLU A 74 -1.31 9.29 -8.12
N PHE A 75 -0.71 8.27 -7.51
CA PHE A 75 -1.00 7.84 -6.15
C PHE A 75 0.22 8.09 -5.28
N ARG A 76 0.00 8.60 -4.08
CA ARG A 76 1.03 8.91 -3.10
C ARG A 76 0.62 8.45 -1.71
N VAL A 77 1.55 7.89 -0.97
CA VAL A 77 1.34 7.57 0.44
C VAL A 77 1.68 8.79 1.28
N GLU A 78 0.68 9.33 1.96
CA GLU A 78 0.82 10.37 2.97
C GLU A 78 1.25 9.71 4.29
N LYS A 79 2.53 9.89 4.65
CA LYS A 79 3.12 9.31 5.86
C LYS A 79 2.40 9.80 7.12
N VAL A 80 2.19 8.90 8.07
CA VAL A 80 1.84 9.23 9.45
C VAL A 80 3.03 9.00 10.38
N GLU A 81 3.10 9.76 11.47
CA GLU A 81 4.07 9.50 12.53
C GLU A 81 3.59 8.33 13.40
N VAL A 82 4.48 7.35 13.59
CA VAL A 82 4.25 6.11 14.33
C VAL A 82 5.47 5.81 15.20
#